data_AF-A0AAE1RC11-F1
#
_entry.id   AF-A0AAE1RC11-F1
#
_cell.length_a   1.000
_cell.length_b   1.000
_cell.length_c   1.000
_cell.angle_alpha   90.00
_cell.angle_beta   90.00
_cell.angle_gamma   90.00
#
_symmetry.space_group_name_H-M   'P 1'
#
loop_
_entity.id
_entity.type
_entity.pdbx_description
1 polymer ?
#
loop_
_entity_poly.entity_id
_entity_poly.type
_entity_poly.pdbx_seq_one_letter_code
_entity_poly.pdbx_strand_id
1 'polypeptide(L)'
;MKMADIPPDDYSWRKYGQKPIKGSPHPRGYYKCSNVRGCPARKHVDRALDDPPMLIVTYEGEHNHSRSITETPALHVLESS
;
A
#
# COMPACT_ATOMS: atom_id res chain seq x y z
N MET A 1 -21.66 3.23 -4.10
CA MET A 1 -20.59 2.21 -4.10
C MET A 1 -19.42 2.79 -3.32
N LYS A 2 -18.96 2.14 -2.24
CA LYS A 2 -17.78 2.60 -1.49
C LYS A 2 -16.55 2.33 -2.35
N MET A 3 -15.71 3.35 -2.55
CA MET A 3 -14.40 3.16 -3.16
C MET A 3 -13.54 2.32 -2.22
N ALA A 4 -12.79 1.34 -2.74
CA ALA A 4 -11.86 0.60 -1.89
C ALA A 4 -10.75 1.53 -1.37
N ASP A 5 -10.47 1.37 -0.08
CA ASP A 5 -9.33 1.97 0.59
C ASP A 5 -8.08 1.10 0.36
N ILE A 6 -6.91 1.71 0.50
CA ILE A 6 -5.64 0.99 0.40
C ILE A 6 -5.56 0.02 1.59
N PRO A 7 -5.38 -1.29 1.36
CA PRO A 7 -5.32 -2.25 2.46
C PRO A 7 -4.16 -1.92 3.40
N PRO A 8 -4.32 -2.15 4.71
CA PRO A 8 -3.22 -2.02 5.66
C PRO A 8 -2.12 -3.02 5.31
N ASP A 9 -0.87 -2.64 5.57
CA ASP A 9 0.28 -3.52 5.39
C ASP A 9 1.30 -3.41 6.53
N ASP A 10 2.25 -4.35 6.55
CA ASP A 10 3.28 -4.50 7.59
C ASP A 10 4.34 -3.38 7.59
N TYR A 11 4.15 -2.34 6.77
CA TYR A 11 5.15 -1.30 6.55
C TYR A 11 4.52 0.08 6.55
N SER A 12 5.24 1.06 7.07
CA SER A 12 4.80 2.45 6.98
C SER A 12 5.18 3.07 5.64
N TRP A 13 4.19 3.64 4.94
CA TRP A 13 4.37 4.28 3.65
C TRP A 13 3.94 5.74 3.68
N ARG A 14 4.76 6.60 3.06
CA ARG A 14 4.44 8.00 2.82
C ARG A 14 4.28 8.25 1.33
N LYS A 15 3.20 8.93 0.96
CA LYS A 15 2.97 9.38 -0.40
C LYS A 15 4.01 10.44 -0.75
N TYR A 16 4.65 10.31 -1.91
CA TYR A 16 5.63 11.29 -2.39
C TYR A 16 5.26 11.88 -3.75
N GLY A 17 4.31 11.27 -4.45
CA GLY A 17 3.89 11.73 -5.76
C GLY A 17 2.55 11.16 -6.17
N GLN A 18 2.01 11.76 -7.21
CA GLN A 18 0.80 11.30 -7.88
C GLN A 18 0.92 11.63 -9.36
N LYS A 19 0.52 10.72 -10.24
CA LYS A 19 0.54 10.93 -11.69
C LYS A 19 -0.84 10.66 -12.30
N PRO A 20 -1.38 11.57 -13.14
CA PRO A 20 -2.54 11.28 -13.96
C PRO A 20 -2.28 10.08 -14.89
N ILE A 21 -3.25 9.18 -15.03
CA ILE A 21 -3.17 8.03 -15.90
C ILE A 21 -4.11 8.23 -17.08
N LYS A 22 -3.59 8.11 -18.31
CA LYS A 22 -4.41 8.22 -19.52
C LYS A 22 -5.48 7.13 -19.50
N GLY A 23 -6.74 7.52 -19.67
CA GLY A 23 -7.86 6.59 -19.69
C GLY A 23 -8.43 6.21 -18.32
N SER A 24 -7.79 6.60 -17.21
CA SER A 24 -8.36 6.43 -15.88
C SER A 24 -8.94 7.75 -15.35
N PRO A 25 -10.13 7.76 -14.74
CA PRO A 25 -10.61 8.92 -13.98
C PRO A 25 -9.83 9.10 -12.66
N HIS A 26 -9.00 8.11 -12.28
CA HIS A 26 -8.26 8.10 -11.03
C HIS A 26 -6.74 8.15 -11.26
N PRO A 27 -6.01 9.01 -10.54
CA PRO A 27 -4.56 9.10 -10.68
C PRO A 27 -3.84 7.97 -9.94
N ARG A 28 -2.64 7.61 -10.40
CA ARG A 28 -1.74 6.68 -9.72
C ARG A 28 -1.04 7.37 -8.56
N GLY A 29 -1.12 6.80 -7.37
CA GLY A 29 -0.39 7.26 -6.18
C GLY A 29 0.97 6.58 -6.06
N TYR A 30 2.01 7.33 -5.71
CA TYR A 30 3.35 6.80 -5.49
C TYR A 30 3.79 6.99 -4.04
N TYR A 31 4.31 5.92 -3.46
CA TYR A 31 4.62 5.81 -2.05
C TYR A 31 6.03 5.28 -1.85
N LYS A 32 6.67 5.75 -0.77
CA LYS A 32 7.97 5.29 -0.34
C LYS A 32 7.92 4.86 1.12
N CYS A 33 8.74 3.88 1.48
CA CYS A 33 8.88 3.53 2.88
C CYS A 33 9.24 4.78 3.71
N SER A 34 8.60 4.88 4.89
CA SER A 34 8.84 5.93 5.86
C SER A 34 9.51 5.44 7.14
N ASN A 35 9.70 4.13 7.31
CA ASN A 35 10.22 3.56 8.56
C ASN A 35 11.70 3.88 8.77
N VAL A 36 12.54 3.68 7.75
CA VAL A 36 13.98 3.97 7.80
C VAL A 36 14.36 4.92 6.67
N ARG A 37 15.17 5.95 7.01
CA ARG A 37 15.74 6.87 6.02
C ARG A 37 16.60 6.08 5.04
N GLY A 38 16.34 6.24 3.75
CA GLY A 38 17.11 5.58 2.69
C GLY A 38 16.65 4.16 2.36
N CYS A 39 15.60 3.63 3.02
CA CYS A 39 15.01 2.37 2.61
C CYS A 39 14.60 2.42 1.11
N PRO A 40 15.03 1.44 0.29
CA PRO A 40 14.82 1.50 -1.15
C PRO A 40 13.39 1.10 -1.54
N ALA A 41 12.64 0.41 -0.67
CA ALA A 41 11.26 -0.01 -0.92
C ALA A 41 10.33 1.15 -1.33
N ARG A 42 9.61 0.94 -2.42
CA ARG A 42 8.59 1.81 -3.02
C ARG A 42 7.35 0.98 -3.34
N LYS A 43 6.20 1.65 -3.45
CA LYS A 43 5.00 1.07 -4.06
C LYS A 43 4.23 2.11 -4.83
N HIS A 44 3.48 1.69 -5.82
CA HIS A 44 2.45 2.53 -6.44
C HIS A 44 1.08 1.86 -6.37
N VAL A 45 0.05 2.68 -6.32
CA VAL A 45 -1.35 2.25 -6.22
C VAL A 45 -2.13 2.83 -7.37
N ASP A 46 -2.81 1.95 -8.08
CA ASP A 46 -3.68 2.22 -9.21
C ASP A 46 -5.08 1.69 -8.90
N ARG A 47 -6.10 2.26 -9.56
CA ARG A 47 -7.39 1.58 -9.70
C ARG A 47 -7.40 0.80 -11.00
N ALA A 48 -7.98 -0.39 -10.97
CA ALA A 48 -8.18 -1.17 -12.18
C ALA A 48 -9.13 -0.40 -13.14
N LEU A 49 -8.86 -0.48 -14.44
CA LEU A 49 -9.63 0.25 -15.46
C LEU A 49 -10.97 -0.44 -15.75
N ASP A 50 -10.96 -1.76 -15.66
CA ASP A 50 -12.08 -2.67 -15.87
C ASP A 50 -12.93 -2.88 -14.60
N ASP A 51 -12.31 -2.79 -13.41
CA ASP A 51 -13.00 -2.89 -12.13
C ASP A 51 -12.64 -1.71 -11.18
N PRO A 52 -13.33 -0.55 -11.27
CA PRO A 52 -13.03 0.65 -10.47
C PRO A 52 -12.95 0.47 -8.94
N PRO A 53 -13.74 -0.40 -8.28
CA PRO A 53 -13.55 -0.67 -6.86
C PRO A 53 -12.25 -1.44 -6.57
N MET A 54 -11.63 -2.12 -7.52
CA MET A 54 -10.38 -2.86 -7.32
C MET A 54 -9.16 -1.93 -7.34
N LEU A 55 -8.25 -2.14 -6.38
CA LEU A 55 -6.94 -1.50 -6.35
C LEU A 55 -5.85 -2.47 -6.79
N ILE A 56 -4.92 -1.98 -7.61
CA ILE A 56 -3.72 -2.68 -8.02
C ILE A 56 -2.55 -2.01 -7.28
N VAL A 57 -1.87 -2.78 -6.42
CA VAL A 57 -0.70 -2.32 -5.67
C VAL A 57 0.53 -3.02 -6.23
N THR A 58 1.51 -2.24 -6.69
CA THR A 58 2.79 -2.78 -7.19
C THR A 58 3.90 -2.36 -6.24
N TYR A 59 4.68 -3.33 -5.78
CA TYR A 59 5.81 -3.11 -4.88
C TYR A 59 7.13 -3.19 -5.67
N GLU A 60 8.05 -2.28 -5.36
CA GLU A 60 9.35 -2.17 -6.01
C GLU A 60 10.47 -2.01 -4.97
N GLY A 61 11.53 -2.80 -5.10
CA GLY A 61 12.65 -2.81 -4.16
C GLY A 61 12.30 -3.48 -2.82
N GLU A 62 13.33 -3.89 -2.09
CA GLU A 62 13.18 -4.61 -0.83
C GLU A 62 13.35 -3.70 0.40
N HIS A 63 12.74 -4.10 1.52
CA HIS A 63 12.99 -3.42 2.79
C HIS A 63 14.33 -3.87 3.36
N ASN A 64 15.16 -2.91 3.78
CA ASN A 64 16.43 -3.16 4.45
C ASN A 64 16.33 -3.04 5.99
N HIS A 65 15.14 -3.28 6.53
CA HIS A 65 14.82 -3.18 7.95
C HIS A 65 13.73 -4.17 8.32
N SER A 66 13.59 -4.45 9.61
CA SER A 66 12.50 -5.28 10.13
C SER A 66 11.13 -4.69 9.78
N ARG A 67 10.13 -5.57 9.66
CA ARG A 67 8.73 -5.17 9.52
C ARG A 67 8.35 -4.26 10.69
N SER A 68 7.68 -3.15 10.39
CA SER A 68 7.03 -2.39 11.44
C SER A 68 5.81 -3.21 11.83
N ILE A 69 5.83 -3.83 13.00
CA ILE A 69 4.63 -4.43 13.56
C ILE A 69 3.73 -3.25 13.96
N THR A 70 3.07 -2.63 12.99
CA THR A 70 1.90 -1.82 13.27
C THR A 70 0.81 -2.84 13.52
N GLU A 71 0.73 -3.31 14.78
CA GLU A 71 -0.35 -4.18 15.23
C GLU A 71 -1.67 -3.54 14.83
N THR A 72 -2.34 -4.15 13.86
CA THR A 72 -3.78 -4.01 13.79
C THR A 72 -4.28 -4.97 14.87
N PRO A 73 -4.92 -4.52 15.97
CA PRO A 73 -5.46 -5.43 16.96
C PRO A 73 -6.75 -6.03 16.39
N ALA A 74 -6.61 -6.95 15.44
CA ALA A 74 -7.67 -7.81 14.95
C ALA A 74 -7.02 -9.04 14.34
N LEU A 75 -7.23 -10.21 14.98
CA LEU A 75 -6.71 -11.55 14.66
C LEU A 75 -5.49 -12.01 15.48
N HIS A 76 -5.62 -11.96 16.80
CA HIS A 76 -5.20 -13.10 17.64
C HIS A 76 -6.46 -13.60 18.36
N VAL A 77 -7.34 -14.28 17.63
CA VAL A 77 -8.40 -15.11 18.21
C VAL A 77 -8.36 -16.45 17.47
N LEU A 78 -8.30 -17.52 18.28
CA LEU A 78 -8.14 -18.95 18.00
C LEU A 78 -6.67 -19.38 17.76
N GLU A 79 -6.12 -20.37 18.46
CA GLU A 79 -6.75 -21.50 19.16
C GLU A 79 -5.93 -21.99 20.36
N SER A 80 -6.67 -22.56 21.31
CA SER A 80 -6.31 -23.14 22.60
C SER A 80 -5.23 -24.23 22.59
N SER A 81 -4.53 -24.35 23.73
CA SER A 81 -4.34 -25.61 24.46
C SER A 81 -4.20 -25.32 25.95
#